data_AF-A0A227J7C4-F1
#
_entry.id   AF-A0A227J7C4-F1
#
_cell.length_a   1.000
_cell.length_b   1.000
_cell.length_c   1.000
_cell.angle_alpha   90.00
_cell.angle_beta   90.00
_cell.angle_gamma   90.00
#
_symmetry.space_group_name_H-M   'P 1'
#
loop_
_entity.id
_entity.type
_entity.pdbx_description
1 polymer ?
#
loop_
_entity_poly.entity_id
_entity_poly.type
_entity_poly.pdbx_seq_one_letter_code
_entity_poly.pdbx_strand_id
1 'polypeptide(L)'
;MTSLSELQQRFLNIATDGRLSPKQKSNFLALEAEACIPYMPISEALREAMSDGVICDMFEGHAPFKPRYVLPDYAKFLSQGSEYLELSPAEDFDDALNMLTIIYHHVPSVTNIPVYLGQLDD
;
A
#
# COMPACT_ATOMS: atom_id res chain seq x y z
N MET A 1 -20.05 31.62 1.74
CA MET A 1 -19.04 30.56 1.58
C MET A 1 -19.47 29.40 2.45
N THR A 2 -19.65 28.22 1.87
CA THR A 2 -20.02 27.01 2.60
C THR A 2 -18.81 26.56 3.44
N SER A 3 -18.98 26.31 4.73
CA SER A 3 -17.90 25.76 5.56
C SER A 3 -17.63 24.30 5.19
N LEU A 4 -16.36 23.91 5.12
CA LEU A 4 -15.96 22.52 4.92
C LEU A 4 -16.26 21.70 6.18
N SER A 5 -16.66 20.44 6.01
CA SER A 5 -16.61 19.44 7.08
C SER A 5 -15.17 19.15 7.50
N GLU A 6 -14.96 18.57 8.68
CA GLU A 6 -13.62 18.20 9.16
C GLU A 6 -12.89 17.28 8.17
N LEU A 7 -13.59 16.32 7.58
CA LEU A 7 -13.04 15.43 6.55
C LEU A 7 -12.61 16.20 5.30
N GLN A 8 -13.46 17.09 4.79
CA GLN A 8 -13.13 17.93 3.64
C GLN A 8 -11.93 18.84 3.94
N GLN A 9 -11.80 19.33 5.17
CA GLN A 9 -10.65 20.11 5.59
C GLN A 9 -9.37 19.26 5.61
N ARG A 10 -9.40 18.01 6.08
CA ARG A 10 -8.25 17.08 6.02
C ARG A 10 -7.82 16.81 4.58
N PHE A 11 -8.76 16.54 3.68
CA PHE A 11 -8.46 16.38 2.26
C PHE A 11 -7.84 17.64 1.64
N LEU A 12 -8.38 18.83 1.96
CA LEU A 12 -7.82 20.08 1.48
C LEU A 12 -6.39 20.31 1.98
N ASN A 13 -6.12 20.00 3.25
CA ASN A 13 -4.78 20.11 3.83
C ASN A 13 -3.78 19.22 3.08
N ILE A 14 -4.14 17.96 2.79
CA ILE A 14 -3.29 17.03 2.00
C ILE A 14 -3.08 17.56 0.58
N ALA A 15 -4.15 18.00 -0.09
CA ALA A 15 -4.08 18.46 -1.48
C ALA A 15 -3.19 19.71 -1.64
N THR A 16 -3.21 20.60 -0.64
CA THR A 16 -2.52 21.89 -0.67
C THR A 16 -1.15 21.90 0.01
N ASP A 17 -0.75 20.84 0.72
CA ASP A 17 0.58 20.77 1.34
C ASP A 17 1.68 20.76 0.27
N GLY A 18 2.52 21.79 0.26
CA GLY A 18 3.63 21.95 -0.68
C GLY A 18 4.83 21.05 -0.39
N ARG A 19 4.88 20.39 0.78
CA ARG A 19 5.96 19.46 1.17
C ARG A 19 5.73 18.04 0.66
N LEU A 20 4.51 17.75 0.19
CA LEU A 20 4.11 16.42 -0.27
C LEU A 20 4.24 16.31 -1.78
N SER A 21 4.90 15.24 -2.25
CA SER A 21 4.87 14.84 -3.66
C SER A 21 3.47 14.38 -4.08
N PRO A 22 3.14 14.36 -5.39
CA PRO A 22 1.86 13.83 -5.87
C PRO A 22 1.56 12.40 -5.39
N LYS A 23 2.57 11.52 -5.34
CA LYS A 23 2.43 10.15 -4.82
C LYS A 23 2.07 10.13 -3.34
N GLN A 24 2.75 10.94 -2.52
CA GLN A 24 2.42 11.06 -1.09
C GLN A 24 1.01 11.61 -0.87
N LYS A 25 0.60 12.62 -1.64
CA LYS A 25 -0.77 13.15 -1.59
C LYS A 25 -1.81 12.07 -1.90
N SER A 26 -1.61 11.32 -2.97
CA SER A 26 -2.50 10.21 -3.34
C SER A 26 -2.59 9.16 -2.23
N ASN A 27 -1.45 8.78 -1.63
CA ASN A 27 -1.42 7.82 -0.53
C ASN A 27 -2.17 8.33 0.72
N PHE A 28 -1.94 9.58 1.14
CA PHE A 28 -2.62 10.13 2.32
C PHE A 28 -4.11 10.34 2.10
N LEU A 29 -4.54 10.74 0.90
CA LEU A 29 -5.96 10.81 0.56
C LEU A 29 -6.62 9.43 0.64
N ALA A 30 -5.94 8.38 0.18
CA ALA A 30 -6.44 7.00 0.29
C ALA A 30 -6.56 6.55 1.76
N LEU A 31 -5.57 6.88 2.61
CA LEU A 31 -5.62 6.57 4.04
C LEU A 31 -6.78 7.27 4.75
N GLU A 32 -7.02 8.54 4.45
CA GLU A 32 -8.18 9.26 4.98
C GLU A 32 -9.51 8.64 4.51
N ALA A 33 -9.58 8.20 3.24
CA ALA A 33 -10.77 7.52 2.73
C ALA A 33 -11.01 6.17 3.42
N GLU A 34 -9.95 5.42 3.70
CA GLU A 34 -10.02 4.15 4.42
C GLU A 34 -10.43 4.36 5.90
N ALA A 35 -9.86 5.34 6.58
CA ALA A 35 -10.20 5.69 7.96
C ALA A 35 -11.65 6.19 8.12
N CYS A 36 -12.28 6.66 7.04
CA CYS A 36 -13.70 7.02 7.04
C CYS A 36 -14.64 5.82 7.04
N ILE A 37 -14.15 4.61 6.74
CA ILE A 37 -14.94 3.40 6.79
C ILE A 37 -15.12 2.99 8.25
N PRO A 38 -16.32 2.55 8.69
CA PRO A 38 -16.50 2.05 10.04
C PRO A 38 -15.55 0.90 10.36
N TYR A 39 -14.91 0.97 11.53
CA TYR A 39 -14.09 -0.13 12.03
C TYR A 39 -14.94 -1.39 12.23
N MET A 40 -14.30 -2.56 12.14
CA MET A 40 -14.95 -3.81 12.50
C MET A 40 -15.44 -3.78 13.96
N PRO A 41 -16.55 -4.45 14.31
CA PRO A 41 -16.99 -4.52 15.70
C PRO A 41 -15.90 -5.08 16.62
N ILE A 42 -15.59 -4.35 17.69
CA ILE A 42 -14.63 -4.76 18.72
C ILE A 42 -15.28 -4.80 20.10
N SER A 43 -14.75 -5.64 20.98
CA SER A 43 -15.17 -5.70 22.38
C SER A 43 -14.81 -4.43 23.15
N GLU A 44 -15.52 -4.14 24.25
CA GLU A 44 -15.22 -2.98 25.11
C GLU A 44 -13.79 -3.05 25.67
N ALA A 45 -13.38 -4.22 26.15
CA ALA A 45 -12.03 -4.43 26.69
C ALA A 45 -10.93 -4.15 25.64
N LEU A 46 -11.18 -4.46 24.36
CA LEU A 46 -10.25 -4.13 23.28
C LEU A 46 -10.22 -2.62 23.04
N ARG A 47 -11.38 -1.93 23.07
CA ARG A 47 -11.42 -0.48 22.93
C ARG A 47 -10.67 0.23 24.05
N GLU A 48 -10.83 -0.23 25.30
CA GLU A 48 -10.11 0.29 26.47
C GLU A 48 -8.61 0.07 26.32
N ALA A 49 -8.18 -1.16 25.99
CA ALA A 49 -6.76 -1.47 25.77
C ALA A 49 -6.12 -0.66 24.63
N MET A 50 -6.86 -0.38 23.56
CA MET A 50 -6.38 0.50 22.47
C MET A 50 -6.29 1.96 22.93
N SER A 51 -7.29 2.46 23.66
CA SER A 51 -7.29 3.82 24.23
C SER A 51 -6.15 4.05 25.22
N ASP A 52 -5.81 3.03 26.01
CA ASP A 52 -4.71 3.07 26.98
C ASP A 52 -3.33 2.85 26.32
N GLY A 53 -3.28 2.59 25.01
CA GLY A 53 -2.05 2.33 24.26
C GLY A 53 -1.42 0.97 24.53
N VAL A 54 -2.14 0.05 25.17
CA VAL A 54 -1.71 -1.35 25.39
C VAL A 54 -1.71 -2.12 24.07
N ILE A 55 -2.68 -1.83 23.20
CA ILE A 55 -2.80 -2.41 21.86
C ILE A 55 -2.70 -1.30 20.81
N CYS A 56 -1.90 -1.54 19.77
CA CYS A 56 -1.75 -0.67 18.61
C CYS A 56 -2.11 -1.46 17.36
N ASP A 57 -3.06 -0.96 16.57
CA ASP A 57 -3.44 -1.51 15.27
C ASP A 57 -2.51 -1.06 14.13
N MET A 58 -1.37 -0.45 14.49
CA MET A 58 -0.34 0.05 13.59
C MET A 58 -0.83 1.18 12.66
N PHE A 59 -2.00 1.77 12.93
CA PHE A 59 -2.59 2.84 12.11
C PHE A 59 -2.77 2.44 10.64
N GLU A 60 -3.04 1.15 10.38
CA GLU A 60 -3.17 0.59 9.02
C GLU A 60 -4.54 0.85 8.38
N GLY A 61 -5.38 1.68 9.01
CA GLY A 61 -6.73 2.01 8.56
C GLY A 61 -7.79 1.05 9.09
N HIS A 62 -9.06 1.41 8.87
CA HIS A 62 -10.19 0.67 9.42
C HIS A 62 -10.65 -0.51 8.56
N ALA A 63 -10.21 -0.55 7.31
CA ALA A 63 -10.64 -1.53 6.32
C ALA A 63 -9.49 -1.84 5.35
N PRO A 64 -8.44 -2.53 5.84
CA PRO A 64 -7.24 -2.78 5.05
C PRO A 64 -7.58 -3.63 3.82
N PHE A 65 -7.25 -3.11 2.64
CA PHE A 65 -7.53 -3.75 1.35
C PHE A 65 -6.26 -4.20 0.62
N LYS A 66 -5.10 -4.10 1.29
CA LYS A 66 -3.80 -4.51 0.79
C LYS A 66 -3.14 -5.48 1.77
N PRO A 67 -2.42 -6.49 1.30
CA PRO A 67 -1.60 -7.31 2.17
C PRO A 67 -0.46 -6.48 2.79
N ARG A 68 -0.04 -6.85 4.00
CA ARG A 68 1.11 -6.22 4.66
C ARG A 68 2.42 -6.55 3.95
N TYR A 69 2.63 -7.85 3.72
CA TYR A 69 3.78 -8.41 3.04
C TYR A 69 3.32 -9.38 1.95
N VAL A 70 4.02 -9.35 0.83
CA VAL A 70 3.91 -10.33 -0.24
C VAL A 70 5.32 -10.79 -0.55
N LEU A 71 5.48 -12.09 -0.78
CA LEU A 71 6.73 -12.71 -1.21
C LEU A 71 6.50 -13.25 -2.62
N PRO A 72 6.77 -12.45 -3.67
CA PRO A 72 6.64 -12.92 -5.04
C PRO A 72 7.67 -14.00 -5.34
N ASP A 73 7.27 -14.98 -6.14
CA ASP A 73 8.17 -15.96 -6.74
C ASP A 73 8.77 -15.35 -8.02
N TYR A 74 9.89 -14.66 -7.87
CA TYR A 74 10.55 -13.96 -8.97
C TYR A 74 11.12 -14.91 -10.02
N ALA A 75 11.62 -16.09 -9.62
CA ALA A 75 12.11 -17.10 -10.54
C ALA A 75 10.96 -17.62 -11.43
N LYS A 76 9.78 -17.87 -10.85
CA LYS A 76 8.58 -18.20 -11.62
C LYS A 76 8.16 -17.06 -12.56
N PHE A 77 8.17 -15.82 -12.08
CA PHE A 77 7.80 -14.67 -12.90
C PHE A 77 8.75 -14.47 -14.10
N LEU A 78 10.06 -14.62 -13.90
CA LEU A 78 11.04 -14.52 -14.98
C LEU A 78 10.90 -15.68 -15.98
N SER A 79 10.69 -16.91 -15.50
CA SER A 79 10.58 -18.10 -16.36
C SER A 79 9.26 -18.23 -17.11
N GLN A 80 8.17 -17.62 -16.61
CA GLN A 80 6.83 -17.74 -17.21
C GLN A 80 6.32 -16.42 -17.81
N GLY A 81 6.92 -15.30 -17.47
CA GLY A 81 6.35 -13.99 -17.75
C GLY A 81 5.10 -13.71 -16.91
N SER A 82 4.24 -12.84 -17.40
CA SER A 82 2.95 -12.53 -16.79
C SER A 82 1.95 -12.10 -17.86
N GLU A 83 0.87 -12.87 -18.01
CA GLU A 83 -0.26 -12.52 -18.88
C GLU A 83 -0.90 -11.18 -18.45
N TYR A 84 -1.03 -10.95 -17.14
CA TYR A 84 -1.59 -9.70 -16.60
C TYR A 84 -0.76 -8.45 -16.95
N LEU A 85 0.57 -8.60 -17.00
CA LEU A 85 1.49 -7.52 -17.35
C LEU A 85 1.84 -7.52 -18.83
N GLU A 86 1.29 -8.45 -19.62
CA GLU A 86 1.61 -8.66 -21.04
C GLU A 86 3.12 -8.88 -21.28
N LEU A 87 3.79 -9.56 -20.35
CA LEU A 87 5.21 -9.87 -20.41
C LEU A 87 5.42 -11.34 -20.79
N SER A 88 6.22 -11.58 -21.82
CA SER A 88 6.74 -12.92 -22.13
C SER A 88 7.84 -13.31 -21.12
N PRO A 89 8.24 -14.59 -21.03
CA PRO A 89 9.40 -14.99 -20.24
C PRO A 89 10.67 -14.19 -20.62
N ALA A 90 11.54 -13.95 -19.64
CA ALA A 90 12.82 -13.30 -19.90
C ALA A 90 13.72 -14.20 -20.74
N GLU A 91 14.27 -13.68 -21.84
CA GLU A 91 15.20 -14.43 -22.69
C GLU A 91 16.66 -14.13 -22.34
N ASP A 92 16.91 -12.94 -21.80
CA ASP A 92 18.24 -12.50 -21.39
C ASP A 92 18.25 -11.69 -20.08
N PHE A 93 19.43 -11.16 -19.75
CA PHE A 93 19.63 -10.40 -18.51
C PHE A 93 18.95 -9.03 -18.56
N ASP A 94 18.89 -8.39 -19.71
CA ASP A 94 18.27 -7.07 -19.85
C ASP A 94 16.74 -7.19 -19.72
N ASP A 95 16.15 -8.26 -20.27
CA ASP A 95 14.76 -8.63 -20.02
C ASP A 95 14.50 -8.83 -18.52
N ALA A 96 15.34 -9.62 -17.85
CA ALA A 96 15.17 -9.89 -16.43
C ALA A 96 15.19 -8.61 -15.59
N LEU A 97 16.14 -7.70 -15.84
CA LEU A 97 16.21 -6.41 -15.13
C LEU A 97 14.97 -5.54 -15.37
N ASN A 98 14.51 -5.46 -16.63
CA ASN A 98 13.31 -4.71 -16.98
C ASN A 98 12.07 -5.31 -16.32
N MET A 99 11.90 -6.64 -16.39
CA MET A 99 10.79 -7.35 -15.78
C MET A 99 10.76 -7.19 -14.26
N LEU A 100 11.89 -7.34 -13.58
CA LEU A 100 12.00 -7.15 -12.12
C LEU A 100 11.66 -5.72 -11.71
N THR A 101 12.08 -4.73 -12.49
CA THR A 101 11.73 -3.32 -12.28
C THR A 101 10.22 -3.09 -12.45
N ILE A 102 9.61 -3.70 -13.46
CA ILE A 102 8.16 -3.61 -13.68
C ILE A 102 7.41 -4.23 -12.49
N ILE A 103 7.67 -5.50 -12.16
CA ILE A 103 6.91 -6.19 -11.09
C ILE A 103 7.08 -5.51 -9.73
N TYR A 104 8.21 -4.86 -9.45
CA TYR A 104 8.39 -4.05 -8.24
C TYR A 104 7.32 -2.95 -8.08
N HIS A 105 6.82 -2.38 -9.17
CA HIS A 105 5.74 -1.40 -9.11
C HIS A 105 4.33 -2.01 -8.94
N HIS A 106 4.20 -3.33 -9.13
CA HIS A 106 2.93 -4.05 -9.10
C HIS A 106 2.77 -4.95 -7.88
N VAL A 107 3.83 -5.23 -7.13
CA VAL A 107 3.75 -6.00 -5.89
C VAL A 107 3.09 -5.14 -4.79
N PRO A 108 1.90 -5.53 -4.29
CA PRO A 108 1.20 -4.72 -3.31
C PRO A 108 1.87 -4.84 -1.93
N SER A 109 1.81 -3.75 -1.17
CA SER A 109 2.19 -3.71 0.24
C SER A 109 1.38 -2.63 0.95
N VAL A 110 1.22 -2.77 2.27
CA VAL A 110 0.60 -1.75 3.13
C VAL A 110 1.25 -0.38 2.97
N THR A 111 2.55 -0.31 2.65
CA THR A 111 3.28 0.95 2.44
C THR A 111 3.21 1.46 0.99
N ASN A 112 2.54 0.73 0.09
CA ASN A 112 2.55 0.94 -1.37
C ASN A 112 3.92 0.77 -2.04
N ILE A 113 4.88 0.15 -1.36
CA ILE A 113 6.20 -0.18 -1.90
C ILE A 113 6.57 -1.59 -1.40
N PRO A 114 7.07 -2.49 -2.26
CA PRO A 114 7.51 -3.81 -1.83
C PRO A 114 8.62 -3.74 -0.79
N VAL A 115 8.54 -4.61 0.21
CA VAL A 115 9.55 -4.72 1.27
C VAL A 115 10.51 -5.91 1.00
N TYR A 116 10.05 -6.91 0.25
CA TYR A 116 10.84 -8.07 -0.14
C TYR A 116 11.20 -7.98 -1.61
N LEU A 117 12.48 -8.22 -1.94
CA LEU A 117 13.00 -8.21 -3.31
C LEU A 117 13.50 -9.58 -3.78
N GLY A 118 13.38 -10.63 -2.97
CA GLY A 118 13.73 -11.98 -3.40
C GLY A 118 15.18 -12.39 -3.18
N GLN A 119 15.42 -13.66 -3.48
CA GLN A 119 16.73 -14.25 -3.77
C GLN A 119 16.92 -14.14 -5.29
N LEU A 120 17.34 -12.98 -5.77
CA LEU A 120 17.46 -12.72 -7.21
C LEU A 120 18.67 -13.42 -7.85
N ASP A 121 19.51 -14.03 -7.02
CA ASP A 121 20.76 -14.71 -7.35
C ASP A 121 20.66 -16.24 -7.36
N ASP A 122 19.53 -16.80 -6.92
CA ASP A 122 19.21 -18.24 -6.98
C ASP A 122 18.65 -18.65 -8.35
#